data_AF-A0AAN4Z467-F1
#
_entry.id   AF-A0AAN4Z467-F1
#
_cell.length_a   1.000
_cell.length_b   1.000
_cell.length_c   1.000
_cell.angle_alpha   90.00
_cell.angle_beta   90.00
_cell.angle_gamma   90.00
#
_symmetry.space_group_name_H-M   'P 1'
#
loop_
_entity.id
_entity.type
_entity.pdbx_description
1 polymer ?
#
loop_
_entity_poly.entity_id
_entity_poly.type
_entity_poly.pdbx_seq_one_letter_code
_entity_poly.pdbx_strand_id
1 'polypeptide(L)'
;SRSLLIPCLNKTMNRTKSDSDSSLPKNFETNLAEVRDALINMGTLPYLTDGTLLGWYRECSIIPHTSDADFAVSRLEYRENKSFKKIREPLIYSWNSAKVLEWDSLEVTLRPEKGGSIDIFISYDQVDDEHLYTHGVSGDGTRVKWIVPRPTGFCSGILRGRLFYVPCNVEETL
;
A
#
# COMPACT_ATOMS: atom_id res chain seq x y z
N SER A 1 -13.09 1.06 -15.11
CA SER A 1 -12.29 0.33 -16.10
C SER A 1 -10.92 0.02 -15.47
N ARG A 2 -10.62 -1.25 -15.14
CA ARG A 2 -9.37 -1.67 -14.48
C ARG A 2 -8.19 -1.84 -15.46
N SER A 3 -8.36 -1.42 -16.72
CA SER A 3 -7.45 -1.70 -17.84
C SER A 3 -6.63 -0.50 -18.30
N LEU A 4 -6.80 0.68 -17.69
CA LEU A 4 -6.04 1.87 -18.07
C LEU A 4 -4.65 1.83 -17.41
N LEU A 5 -3.61 1.66 -18.23
CA LEU A 5 -2.22 1.82 -17.81
C LEU A 5 -1.86 3.30 -17.83
N ILE A 6 -1.42 3.84 -16.69
CA ILE A 6 -0.94 5.21 -16.58
C ILE A 6 0.56 5.25 -16.28
N PRO A 7 1.31 6.20 -16.87
CA PRO A 7 2.74 6.33 -16.60
C PRO A 7 2.98 7.07 -15.28
N CYS A 8 4.11 6.75 -14.64
CA CYS A 8 4.75 7.60 -13.65
C CYS A 8 5.46 8.78 -14.32
N LEU A 9 5.80 9.82 -13.55
CA LEU A 9 6.47 11.03 -14.03
C LEU A 9 7.96 10.83 -14.34
N ASN A 10 8.57 9.75 -13.83
CA ASN A 10 9.99 9.42 -14.02
C ASN A 10 10.96 10.58 -13.73
N LYS A 11 10.70 11.32 -12.64
CA LYS A 11 11.53 12.45 -12.23
C LYS A 11 12.80 11.96 -11.53
N THR A 12 13.94 12.50 -11.95
CA THR A 12 15.19 12.38 -11.19
C THR A 12 15.14 13.30 -9.99
N MET A 13 15.28 12.75 -8.78
CA MET A 13 15.34 13.55 -7.57
C MET A 13 16.79 13.88 -7.20
N ASN A 14 17.03 15.10 -6.76
CA ASN A 14 18.32 15.51 -6.22
C ASN A 14 18.44 15.00 -4.78
N ARG A 15 19.28 13.98 -4.55
CA ARG A 15 19.44 13.29 -3.28
C ARG A 15 20.86 13.37 -2.78
N THR A 16 21.01 13.38 -1.45
CA THR A 16 22.30 13.08 -0.84
C THR A 16 22.65 11.60 -1.03
N LYS A 17 23.90 11.23 -0.77
CA LYS A 17 24.35 9.83 -0.87
C LYS A 17 23.53 8.91 0.05
N SER A 18 23.30 9.32 1.30
CA SER A 18 22.50 8.54 2.26
C SER A 18 21.05 8.37 1.81
N ASP A 19 20.44 9.40 1.22
CA ASP A 19 19.03 9.31 0.77
C ASP A 19 18.85 8.43 -0.46
N SER A 20 19.95 8.11 -1.15
CA SER A 20 20.01 7.28 -2.35
C SER A 20 20.21 5.80 -2.02
N ASP A 21 20.65 5.48 -0.80
CA ASP A 21 20.85 4.11 -0.37
C ASP A 21 19.49 3.45 -0.10
N SER A 22 19.31 2.26 -0.68
CA SER A 22 18.07 1.49 -0.51
C SER A 22 18.03 0.87 0.89
N SER A 23 17.10 1.34 1.73
CA SER A 23 16.78 0.72 3.02
C SER A 23 16.06 -0.62 2.84
N LEU A 24 15.31 -0.78 1.75
CA LEU A 24 14.65 -2.04 1.41
C LEU A 24 15.60 -3.05 0.75
N PRO A 25 15.36 -4.36 0.93
CA PRO A 25 16.15 -5.40 0.27
C PRO A 25 16.13 -5.31 -1.25
N LYS A 26 17.15 -5.90 -1.88
CA LYS A 26 17.18 -6.03 -3.34
C LYS A 26 15.96 -6.82 -3.84
N ASN A 27 15.38 -6.35 -4.93
CA ASN A 27 14.20 -6.91 -5.59
C ASN A 27 12.92 -6.94 -4.72
N PHE A 28 12.80 -6.05 -3.72
CA PHE A 28 11.66 -5.97 -2.82
C PHE A 28 10.30 -5.87 -3.54
N GLU A 29 10.26 -5.30 -4.75
CA GLU A 29 9.06 -5.28 -5.59
C GLU A 29 8.48 -6.67 -5.90
N THR A 30 9.31 -7.72 -5.79
CA THR A 30 8.88 -9.12 -5.92
C THR A 30 7.98 -9.53 -4.77
N ASN A 31 8.40 -9.26 -3.53
CA ASN A 31 7.60 -9.52 -2.35
C ASN A 31 6.30 -8.69 -2.38
N LEU A 32 6.42 -7.42 -2.80
CA LEU A 32 5.25 -6.54 -2.93
C LEU A 32 4.22 -7.08 -3.93
N ALA A 33 4.68 -7.64 -5.06
CA ALA A 33 3.80 -8.28 -6.04
C ALA A 33 3.18 -9.60 -5.54
N GLU A 34 3.91 -10.39 -4.76
CA GLU A 34 3.36 -11.60 -4.13
C GLU A 34 2.22 -11.26 -3.15
N VAL A 35 2.39 -10.20 -2.35
CA VAL A 35 1.33 -9.70 -1.45
C VAL A 35 0.14 -9.17 -2.24
N ARG A 36 0.38 -8.39 -3.30
CA ARG A 36 -0.68 -7.94 -4.23
C ARG A 36 -1.51 -9.13 -4.74
N ASP A 37 -0.85 -10.17 -5.24
CA ASP A 37 -1.53 -11.33 -5.81
C ASP A 37 -2.31 -12.11 -4.75
N ALA A 38 -1.77 -12.24 -3.54
CA ALA A 38 -2.48 -12.84 -2.42
C ALA A 38 -3.76 -12.06 -2.05
N LEU A 39 -3.69 -10.72 -2.01
CA LEU A 39 -4.83 -9.85 -1.74
C LEU A 39 -5.89 -9.93 -2.85
N ILE A 40 -5.47 -9.98 -4.12
CA ILE A 40 -6.36 -10.20 -5.28
C ILE A 40 -7.06 -11.56 -5.20
N ASN A 41 -6.32 -12.62 -4.89
CA ASN A 41 -6.87 -13.98 -4.74
C ASN A 41 -7.88 -14.07 -3.58
N MET A 42 -7.82 -13.14 -2.64
CA MET A 42 -8.80 -12.99 -1.57
C MET A 42 -10.00 -12.12 -1.93
N GLY A 43 -10.12 -11.70 -3.20
CA GLY A 43 -11.25 -10.91 -3.68
C GLY A 43 -11.20 -9.44 -3.30
N THR A 44 -10.02 -8.92 -2.95
CA THR A 44 -9.80 -7.48 -2.70
C THR A 44 -9.04 -6.84 -3.85
N LEU A 45 -9.17 -5.52 -4.00
CA LEU A 45 -8.39 -4.73 -4.95
C LEU A 45 -7.32 -3.91 -4.20
N PRO A 46 -6.10 -4.44 -3.99
CA PRO A 46 -5.03 -3.69 -3.37
C PRO A 46 -4.48 -2.62 -4.32
N TYR A 47 -4.40 -1.37 -3.85
CA TYR A 47 -3.77 -0.28 -4.60
C TYR A 47 -2.65 0.36 -3.79
N LEU A 48 -1.62 0.86 -4.48
CA LEU A 48 -0.51 1.57 -3.82
C LEU A 48 -1.05 2.85 -3.17
N THR A 49 -0.59 3.13 -1.95
CA THR A 49 -0.94 4.33 -1.17
C THR A 49 0.33 4.97 -0.60
N ASP A 50 0.19 6.14 0.03
CA ASP A 50 1.22 6.80 0.85
C ASP A 50 2.58 6.92 0.15
N GLY A 51 3.68 6.67 0.87
CA GLY A 51 5.05 6.81 0.37
C GLY A 51 5.33 5.92 -0.85
N THR A 52 4.64 4.78 -0.93
CA THR A 52 4.76 3.83 -2.04
C THR A 52 4.11 4.37 -3.32
N LEU A 53 2.90 4.95 -3.21
CA LEU A 53 2.25 5.63 -4.33
C LEU A 53 3.07 6.83 -4.78
N LEU A 54 3.59 7.62 -3.85
CA LEU A 54 4.43 8.79 -4.15
C LEU A 54 5.70 8.39 -4.90
N GLY A 55 6.40 7.35 -4.41
CA GLY A 55 7.60 6.83 -5.06
C GLY A 55 7.30 6.38 -6.49
N TRP A 56 6.26 5.57 -6.68
CA TRP A 56 5.84 5.15 -8.02
C TRP A 56 5.51 6.36 -8.89
N TYR A 57 4.62 7.25 -8.43
CA TYR A 57 4.13 8.37 -9.23
C TYR A 57 5.25 9.30 -9.65
N ARG A 58 6.13 9.66 -8.71
CA ARG A 58 7.19 10.63 -8.93
C ARG A 58 8.38 10.03 -9.68
N GLU A 59 8.76 8.79 -9.39
CA GLU A 59 10.11 8.27 -9.71
C GLU A 59 10.10 6.88 -10.35
N CYS A 60 8.92 6.29 -10.60
CA CYS A 60 8.79 4.94 -11.15
C CYS A 60 9.46 3.84 -10.30
N SER A 61 9.72 4.13 -9.03
CA SER A 61 10.48 3.28 -8.11
C SER A 61 9.94 3.44 -6.69
N ILE A 62 10.35 2.57 -5.77
CA ILE A 62 10.16 2.81 -4.34
C ILE A 62 11.17 3.88 -3.89
N ILE A 63 10.77 4.76 -2.98
CA ILE A 63 11.65 5.81 -2.42
C ILE A 63 12.82 5.10 -1.71
N PRO A 64 14.10 5.36 -2.06
CA PRO A 64 15.20 4.51 -1.60
C PRO A 64 15.33 4.38 -0.08
N HIS A 65 15.18 5.48 0.65
CA HIS A 65 15.37 5.52 2.10
C HIS A 65 14.14 5.09 2.91
N THR A 66 13.04 4.65 2.28
CA THR A 66 11.87 4.12 3.02
C THR A 66 12.14 2.72 3.57
N SER A 67 11.53 2.37 4.69
CA SER A 67 11.69 1.04 5.34
C SER A 67 10.59 0.05 5.00
N ASP A 68 9.56 0.48 4.29
CA ASP A 68 8.30 -0.21 4.09
C ASP A 68 7.70 0.04 2.69
N ALA A 69 6.59 -0.63 2.41
CA ALA A 69 5.71 -0.28 1.31
C ALA A 69 4.24 -0.47 1.70
N ASP A 70 3.35 0.21 0.99
CA ASP A 70 1.99 0.45 1.45
C ASP A 70 0.98 0.02 0.39
N PHE A 71 0.00 -0.75 0.84
CA PHE A 71 -1.25 -0.99 0.13
C PHE A 71 -2.42 -0.41 0.92
N ALA A 72 -3.45 0.01 0.20
CA ALA A 72 -4.78 0.17 0.76
C ALA A 72 -5.76 -0.81 0.12
N VAL A 73 -6.73 -1.27 0.91
CA VAL A 73 -7.86 -2.11 0.47
C VAL A 73 -9.16 -1.61 1.09
N SER A 74 -10.25 -1.64 0.34
CA SER A 74 -11.56 -1.19 0.83
C SER A 74 -12.11 -2.11 1.93
N ARG A 75 -12.69 -1.51 2.98
CA ARG A 75 -13.41 -2.23 4.02
C ARG A 75 -14.56 -3.08 3.47
N LEU A 76 -15.24 -2.63 2.42
CA LEU A 76 -16.38 -3.35 1.84
C LEU A 76 -15.91 -4.68 1.23
N GLU A 77 -14.88 -4.63 0.39
CA GLU A 77 -14.25 -5.82 -0.21
C GLU A 77 -13.64 -6.73 0.88
N TYR A 78 -13.12 -6.13 1.96
CA TYR A 78 -12.61 -6.86 3.10
C TYR A 78 -13.71 -7.59 3.92
N ARG A 79 -14.92 -7.02 4.06
CA ARG A 79 -16.04 -7.63 4.82
C ARG A 79 -16.63 -8.84 4.11
N GLU A 80 -16.78 -8.77 2.79
CA GLU A 80 -17.43 -9.82 2.01
C GLU A 80 -16.59 -11.12 1.97
N ASN A 81 -15.26 -11.02 2.06
CA ASN A 81 -14.34 -12.13 1.80
C ASN A 81 -13.80 -12.89 3.03
N LYS A 82 -14.32 -12.63 4.23
CA LYS A 82 -14.00 -13.34 5.49
C LYS A 82 -12.49 -13.51 5.79
N SER A 83 -11.95 -12.53 6.51
CA SER A 83 -10.81 -12.58 7.45
C SER A 83 -9.39 -12.78 6.89
N PHE A 84 -8.49 -11.86 7.27
CA PHE A 84 -7.03 -12.00 7.19
C PHE A 84 -6.47 -13.31 7.76
N LYS A 85 -7.27 -14.12 8.49
CA LYS A 85 -6.91 -15.50 8.82
C LYS A 85 -6.47 -16.30 7.59
N LYS A 86 -6.99 -16.02 6.39
CA LYS A 86 -6.56 -16.70 5.14
C LYS A 86 -5.22 -16.19 4.59
N ILE A 87 -4.81 -14.94 4.85
CA ILE A 87 -3.45 -14.47 4.50
C ILE A 87 -2.39 -15.19 5.37
N ARG A 88 -2.79 -15.82 6.48
CA ARG A 88 -1.87 -16.57 7.36
C ARG A 88 -1.31 -17.85 6.73
N GLU A 89 -1.95 -18.41 5.71
CA GLU A 89 -1.62 -19.77 5.24
C GLU A 89 -0.66 -19.88 4.04
N PRO A 90 -0.58 -18.92 3.08
CA PRO A 90 0.31 -19.09 1.93
C PRO A 90 1.57 -18.22 1.91
N LEU A 91 1.77 -17.28 2.84
CA LEU A 91 2.92 -16.38 2.80
C LEU A 91 4.00 -16.78 3.82
N ILE A 92 5.22 -17.02 3.35
CA ILE A 92 6.45 -17.27 4.14
C ILE A 92 6.91 -15.96 4.82
N TYR A 93 5.99 -15.27 5.49
CA TYR A 93 6.25 -14.02 6.19
C TYR A 93 5.97 -14.24 7.68
N SER A 94 6.95 -13.91 8.51
CA SER A 94 6.74 -13.86 9.96
C SER A 94 5.74 -12.75 10.27
N TRP A 95 4.52 -13.15 10.67
CA TRP A 95 3.45 -12.24 11.07
C TRP A 95 3.75 -11.65 12.43
N ASN A 96 4.69 -10.71 12.48
CA ASN A 96 4.96 -9.93 13.67
C ASN A 96 4.09 -8.67 13.61
N SER A 97 3.03 -8.65 14.42
CA SER A 97 2.05 -7.56 14.67
C SER A 97 1.03 -7.23 13.56
N ALA A 98 -0.12 -7.91 13.57
CA ALA A 98 -1.37 -7.25 13.17
C ALA A 98 -1.81 -6.39 14.36
N LYS A 99 -1.69 -5.06 14.26
CA LYS A 99 -2.23 -4.15 15.29
C LYS A 99 -3.72 -3.96 15.00
N VAL A 100 -4.52 -4.94 15.39
CA VAL A 100 -5.98 -4.86 15.29
C VAL A 100 -6.48 -3.91 16.38
N LEU A 101 -6.70 -2.65 16.04
CA LEU A 101 -7.30 -1.67 16.94
C LEU A 101 -8.78 -1.57 16.60
N GLU A 102 -9.62 -2.33 17.32
CA GLU A 102 -11.08 -2.30 17.18
C GLU A 102 -11.58 -2.53 15.73
N TRP A 103 -12.89 -2.49 15.50
CA TRP A 103 -13.49 -2.93 14.22
C TRP A 103 -13.27 -1.96 13.05
N ASP A 104 -12.65 -0.80 13.32
CA ASP A 104 -12.58 0.39 12.49
C ASP A 104 -11.16 0.94 12.28
N SER A 105 -10.11 0.40 12.92
CA SER A 105 -8.73 0.88 12.78
C SER A 105 -7.73 -0.25 12.50
N LEU A 106 -7.99 -1.02 11.44
CA LEU A 106 -7.15 -2.16 11.05
C LEU A 106 -6.01 -1.73 10.11
N GLU A 107 -4.79 -1.90 10.60
CA GLU A 107 -3.55 -1.91 9.83
C GLU A 107 -2.92 -3.30 9.94
N VAL A 108 -2.46 -3.84 8.83
CA VAL A 108 -1.78 -5.13 8.78
C VAL A 108 -0.37 -4.95 8.25
N THR A 109 0.62 -5.08 9.13
CA THR A 109 2.03 -5.10 8.75
C THR A 109 2.51 -6.53 8.50
N LEU A 110 3.00 -6.78 7.29
CA LEU A 110 3.74 -7.98 6.94
C LEU A 110 5.23 -7.72 7.09
N ARG A 111 5.94 -8.61 7.81
CA ARG A 111 7.40 -8.51 8.00
C ARG A 111 8.10 -9.74 7.39
N PRO A 112 8.55 -9.63 6.13
CA PRO A 112 9.41 -10.62 5.51
C PRO A 112 10.70 -10.84 6.31
N GLU A 113 11.16 -12.09 6.37
CA GLU A 113 12.41 -12.43 7.08
C GLU A 113 13.63 -11.68 6.52
N LYS A 114 13.60 -11.36 5.23
CA LYS A 114 14.70 -10.67 4.52
C LYS A 114 14.70 -9.15 4.71
N GLY A 115 13.80 -8.60 5.53
CA GLY A 115 13.66 -7.16 5.80
C GLY A 115 12.65 -6.45 4.89
N GLY A 116 12.32 -5.22 5.28
CA GLY A 116 11.33 -4.34 4.62
C GLY A 116 9.88 -4.73 4.90
N SER A 117 9.12 -3.90 5.61
CA SER A 117 7.71 -4.21 5.89
C SER A 117 6.79 -3.91 4.71
N ILE A 118 5.61 -4.55 4.68
CA ILE A 118 4.52 -4.17 3.80
C ILE A 118 3.29 -3.91 4.67
N ASP A 119 2.84 -2.67 4.70
CA ASP A 119 1.68 -2.22 5.47
C ASP A 119 0.44 -2.23 4.58
N ILE A 120 -0.64 -2.84 5.08
CA ILE A 120 -1.93 -2.93 4.41
C ILE A 120 -2.94 -2.17 5.25
N PHE A 121 -3.31 -1.00 4.75
CA PHE A 121 -4.31 -0.13 5.36
C PHE A 121 -5.71 -0.52 4.89
N ILE A 122 -6.64 -0.63 5.83
CA ILE A 122 -8.06 -0.76 5.48
C ILE A 122 -8.64 0.65 5.33
N SER A 123 -9.17 0.95 4.14
CA SER A 123 -9.86 2.20 3.87
C SER A 123 -11.36 2.07 4.09
N TYR A 124 -11.97 3.15 4.58
CA TYR A 124 -13.39 3.25 4.92
C TYR A 124 -13.99 4.47 4.23
N ASP A 125 -15.25 4.38 3.86
CA ASP A 125 -15.98 5.50 3.28
C ASP A 125 -16.23 6.60 4.33
N GLN A 126 -15.98 7.86 3.97
CA GLN A 126 -16.52 8.99 4.74
C GLN A 126 -18.02 9.18 4.48
N VAL A 127 -18.66 9.94 5.35
CA VAL A 127 -20.09 10.29 5.25
C VAL A 127 -20.40 11.12 4.00
N ASP A 128 -19.42 11.85 3.46
CA ASP A 128 -19.59 12.73 2.30
C ASP A 128 -19.48 12.03 0.95
N ASP A 129 -19.17 10.72 0.92
CA ASP A 129 -18.91 9.92 -0.28
C ASP A 129 -17.79 10.42 -1.21
N GLU A 130 -17.20 11.59 -0.95
CA GLU A 130 -16.10 12.18 -1.72
C GLU A 130 -14.73 11.80 -1.16
N HIS A 131 -14.69 11.36 0.10
CA HIS A 131 -13.45 11.01 0.77
C HIS A 131 -13.45 9.56 1.28
N LEU A 132 -12.24 9.04 1.42
CA LEU A 132 -11.93 7.83 2.17
C LEU A 132 -11.16 8.21 3.42
N TYR A 133 -11.15 7.31 4.41
CA TYR A 133 -10.19 7.40 5.50
C TYR A 133 -9.52 6.07 5.81
N THR A 134 -8.27 6.17 6.24
CA THR A 134 -7.51 5.10 6.86
C THR A 134 -7.14 5.51 8.28
N HIS A 135 -6.82 4.52 9.10
CA HIS A 135 -6.28 4.74 10.43
C HIS A 135 -4.90 4.12 10.52
N GLY A 136 -4.08 4.67 11.39
CA GLY A 136 -2.80 4.10 11.78
C GLY A 136 -2.39 4.61 13.13
N VAL A 137 -1.22 4.19 13.58
CA VAL A 137 -0.69 4.58 14.88
C VAL A 137 0.73 5.06 14.76
N SER A 138 0.97 6.29 15.25
CA SER A 138 2.31 6.83 15.37
C SER A 138 3.14 6.06 16.40
N GLY A 139 4.46 6.24 16.35
CA GLY A 139 5.41 5.53 17.21
C GLY A 139 5.20 5.74 18.71
N ASP A 140 4.55 6.84 19.11
CA ASP A 140 4.18 7.15 20.51
C ASP A 140 2.85 6.49 20.96
N GLY A 141 2.18 5.78 20.05
CA GLY A 141 0.89 5.14 20.30
C GLY A 141 -0.33 6.01 19.96
N THR A 142 -0.14 7.26 19.52
CA THR A 142 -1.24 8.14 19.12
C THR A 142 -1.94 7.61 17.87
N ARG A 143 -3.28 7.53 17.90
CA ARG A 143 -4.07 7.13 16.73
C ARG A 143 -4.19 8.31 15.78
N VAL A 144 -3.89 8.09 14.51
CA VAL A 144 -4.02 9.07 13.44
C VAL A 144 -5.08 8.58 12.45
N LYS A 145 -5.93 9.50 12.01
CA LYS A 145 -6.92 9.29 10.94
C LYS A 145 -6.52 10.16 9.76
N TRP A 146 -6.21 9.54 8.63
CA TRP A 146 -5.96 10.26 7.39
C TRP A 146 -7.23 10.25 6.56
N ILE A 147 -7.63 11.43 6.08
CA ILE A 147 -8.77 11.60 5.18
C ILE A 147 -8.20 12.03 3.85
N VAL A 148 -8.48 11.26 2.81
CA VAL A 148 -7.97 11.47 1.46
C VAL A 148 -9.12 11.51 0.46
N PRO A 149 -9.01 12.25 -0.64
CA PRO A 149 -9.97 12.20 -1.72
C PRO A 149 -10.18 10.77 -2.22
N ARG A 150 -11.42 10.45 -2.60
CA ARG A 150 -11.75 9.13 -3.13
C ARG A 150 -11.08 8.94 -4.49
N PRO A 151 -10.47 7.76 -4.75
CA PRO A 151 -10.09 7.37 -6.09
C PRO A 151 -11.31 7.41 -7.04
N THR A 152 -11.24 8.20 -8.10
CA THR A 152 -12.25 8.21 -9.19
C THR A 152 -12.35 6.86 -9.91
N GLY A 153 -11.33 6.03 -9.72
CA GLY A 153 -11.22 4.67 -10.18
C GLY A 153 -9.81 4.16 -9.89
N PHE A 154 -9.56 2.91 -10.30
CA PHE A 154 -8.25 2.29 -10.18
C PHE A 154 -7.67 1.99 -11.56
N CYS A 155 -6.48 2.53 -11.77
CA CYS A 155 -5.66 2.38 -12.96
C CYS A 155 -4.51 1.40 -12.66
N SER A 156 -3.79 0.99 -13.70
CA SER A 156 -2.57 0.18 -13.56
C SER A 156 -1.34 1.07 -13.67
N GLY A 157 -0.31 0.78 -12.89
CA GLY A 157 1.02 1.39 -12.98
C GLY A 157 2.11 0.33 -12.97
N ILE A 158 3.22 0.57 -13.67
CA ILE A 158 4.40 -0.31 -13.61
C ILE A 158 5.38 0.24 -12.57
N LEU A 159 5.67 -0.56 -11.55
CA LEU A 159 6.71 -0.31 -10.57
C LEU A 159 7.80 -1.38 -10.75
N ARG A 160 8.98 -0.95 -11.23
CA ARG A 160 10.14 -1.83 -11.45
C ARG A 160 9.81 -3.12 -12.22
N GLY A 161 9.02 -2.99 -13.30
CA GLY A 161 8.66 -4.09 -14.19
C GLY A 161 7.46 -4.94 -13.73
N ARG A 162 6.80 -4.57 -12.62
CA ARG A 162 5.63 -5.27 -12.08
C ARG A 162 4.40 -4.35 -12.07
N LEU A 163 3.24 -4.90 -12.40
CA LEU A 163 1.98 -4.16 -12.49
C LEU A 163 1.33 -4.00 -11.11
N PHE A 164 0.92 -2.81 -10.73
CA PHE A 164 0.18 -2.55 -9.50
C PHE A 164 -1.05 -1.69 -9.80
N TYR A 165 -2.07 -1.78 -8.95
CA TYR A 165 -3.17 -0.83 -9.02
C TYR A 165 -2.81 0.47 -8.31
N VAL A 166 -3.27 1.58 -8.87
CA VAL A 166 -3.05 2.94 -8.38
C VAL A 166 -4.36 3.72 -8.57
N PRO A 167 -4.63 4.77 -7.78
CA PRO A 167 -5.73 5.68 -8.07
C PRO A 167 -5.57 6.29 -9.47
N CYS A 168 -6.66 6.50 -10.20
CA CYS A 168 -6.57 7.18 -11.51
C CYS A 168 -6.32 8.68 -11.38
N ASN A 169 -6.80 9.30 -10.30
CA ASN A 169 -6.57 10.70 -9.90
C ASN A 169 -5.42 10.79 -8.89
N VAL A 170 -4.25 10.26 -9.25
CA VAL A 170 -3.10 10.08 -8.34
C VAL A 170 -2.77 11.36 -7.55
N GLU A 171 -2.71 12.51 -8.22
CA GLU A 171 -2.33 13.80 -7.59
C GLU A 171 -3.31 14.26 -6.51
N GLU A 172 -4.59 13.92 -6.63
CA GLU A 172 -5.61 14.26 -5.63
C GLU A 172 -5.55 13.32 -4.42
N THR A 173 -5.06 12.10 -4.62
CA THR A 173 -5.03 11.04 -3.59
C THR A 173 -3.67 10.91 -2.87
N LEU A 174 -2.69 11.74 -3.23
CA LEU A 174 -1.36 11.80 -2.63
C LEU A 174 -1.25 12.76 -1.45
#